data_AF-A0A6G4WQG6-F1
#
_entry.id   AF-A0A6G4WQG6-F1
#
_cell.length_a   1.000
_cell.length_b   1.000
_cell.length_c   1.000
_cell.angle_alpha   90.00
_cell.angle_beta   90.00
_cell.angle_gamma   90.00
#
_symmetry.space_group_name_H-M   'P 1'
#
loop_
_entity.id
_entity.type
_entity.pdbx_description
1 polymer ?
#
loop_
_entity_poly.entity_id
_entity_poly.type
_entity_poly.pdbx_seq_one_letter_code
_entity_poly.pdbx_strand_id
1 'polypeptide(L)'
;MSHSWVVAAEIQVEPRIASIADFRGSFKAVAGQRIEALEVYCRDCRRPYDEVKGEDCAEKIDNRHLIGGDQSVRKKRKLPPSPTGTTIVPGGTIQRRGINAYMAGVCRPR
;
A
#
# COMPACT_ATOMS: atom_id res chain seq x y z
N MET A 1 -16.60 -1.21 18.89
CA MET A 1 -16.10 -1.71 17.59
C MET A 1 -14.96 -2.71 17.84
N SER A 2 -15.10 -4.00 17.50
CA SER A 2 -14.10 -5.02 17.88
C SER A 2 -12.90 -5.12 16.92
N HIS A 3 -11.72 -5.40 17.48
CA HIS A 3 -10.52 -5.79 16.75
C HIS A 3 -10.59 -7.25 16.24
N SER A 4 -9.97 -7.52 15.10
CA SER A 4 -9.71 -8.86 14.58
C SER A 4 -8.25 -9.24 14.85
N TRP A 5 -7.98 -10.17 15.76
CA TRP A 5 -6.62 -10.49 16.20
C TRP A 5 -5.96 -11.57 15.34
N VAL A 6 -4.69 -11.36 15.00
CA VAL A 6 -3.84 -12.29 14.25
C VAL A 6 -2.53 -12.47 15.01
N VAL A 7 -2.02 -13.70 15.02
CA VAL A 7 -0.72 -14.04 15.61
C VAL A 7 0.27 -14.26 14.46
N ALA A 8 1.35 -13.49 14.45
CA ALA A 8 2.56 -13.85 13.71
C ALA A 8 3.34 -14.85 14.53
N ALA A 9 3.74 -15.95 13.90
CA ALA A 9 4.42 -17.06 14.56
C ALA A 9 5.39 -17.72 13.60
N GLU A 10 6.44 -18.32 14.16
CA GLU A 10 7.34 -19.21 13.47
C GLU A 10 6.99 -20.67 13.78
N ILE A 11 7.03 -21.51 12.75
CA ILE A 11 6.74 -22.93 12.88
C ILE A 11 7.86 -23.69 12.20
N GLN A 12 8.68 -24.39 12.99
CA GLN A 12 9.67 -25.31 12.46
C GLN A 12 8.94 -26.55 11.91
N VAL A 13 9.23 -26.88 10.65
CA VAL A 13 8.59 -27.99 9.94
C VAL A 13 9.62 -28.85 9.23
N GLU A 14 9.25 -30.10 8.96
CA GLU A 14 10.07 -31.02 8.16
C GLU A 14 10.14 -30.59 6.69
N PRO A 15 11.20 -30.98 5.95
CA PRO A 15 11.37 -30.61 4.53
C PRO A 15 10.17 -30.93 3.64
N ARG A 16 9.47 -32.04 3.93
CA ARG A 16 8.26 -32.43 3.21
C ARG A 16 7.12 -31.42 3.37
N ILE A 17 6.91 -30.93 4.59
CA ILE A 17 5.86 -29.95 4.88
C ILE A 17 6.26 -28.59 4.33
N ALA A 18 7.54 -28.22 4.43
CA ALA A 18 8.07 -26.99 3.85
C ALA A 18 7.79 -26.91 2.34
N SER A 19 8.06 -27.99 1.60
CA SER A 19 7.77 -28.05 0.16
C SER A 19 6.28 -27.88 -0.16
N ILE A 20 5.38 -28.48 0.65
CA ILE A 20 3.93 -28.32 0.46
C ILE A 20 3.48 -26.89 0.77
N ALA A 21 4.00 -26.31 1.85
CA ALA A 21 3.67 -24.96 2.28
C ALA A 21 4.11 -23.92 1.26
N ASP A 22 5.28 -24.07 0.66
CA ASP A 22 5.79 -23.20 -0.41
C ASP A 22 4.92 -23.30 -1.68
N PHE A 23 4.59 -24.53 -2.10
CA PHE A 23 3.77 -24.74 -3.30
C PHE A 23 2.31 -24.30 -3.15
N ARG A 24 1.69 -24.51 -1.98
CA ARG A 24 0.25 -24.23 -1.75
C ARG A 24 -0.03 -22.96 -0.96
N GLY A 25 0.98 -22.31 -0.40
CA GLY A 25 0.83 -21.21 0.55
C GLY A 25 0.15 -21.59 1.87
N SER A 26 -0.03 -22.90 2.14
CA SER A 26 -0.69 -23.39 3.36
C SER A 26 -0.29 -24.84 3.67
N PHE A 27 -0.38 -25.22 4.94
CA PHE A 27 -0.14 -26.59 5.39
C PHE A 27 -0.98 -26.89 6.65
N LYS A 28 -1.06 -28.17 7.00
CA LYS A 28 -1.71 -28.62 8.25
C LYS A 28 -0.63 -28.84 9.30
N ALA A 29 -0.75 -28.15 10.43
CA ALA A 29 0.09 -28.40 11.61
C ALA A 29 -0.30 -29.73 12.28
N VAL A 30 0.61 -30.28 13.08
CA VAL A 30 0.33 -31.49 13.87
C VAL A 30 -0.63 -31.14 15.01
N ALA A 31 -1.60 -32.03 15.29
CA ALA A 31 -2.52 -31.81 16.39
C ALA A 31 -1.77 -31.69 17.73
N GLY A 32 -2.08 -30.65 18.50
CA GLY A 32 -1.41 -30.37 19.78
C GLY A 32 -0.03 -29.72 19.67
N GLN A 33 0.43 -29.38 18.47
CA GLN A 33 1.68 -28.63 18.31
C GLN A 33 1.55 -27.26 18.97
N ARG A 34 2.46 -26.97 19.92
CA ARG A 34 2.59 -25.64 20.49
C ARG A 34 3.30 -24.74 19.49
N ILE A 35 2.71 -23.57 19.22
CA ILE A 35 3.25 -22.56 18.30
C ILE A 35 3.62 -21.34 19.14
N GLU A 36 4.85 -20.85 18.98
CA GLU A 36 5.32 -19.66 19.67
C GLU A 36 4.85 -18.40 18.94
N ALA A 37 4.21 -17.49 19.68
CA ALA A 37 3.78 -16.21 19.15
C ALA A 37 4.96 -15.24 19.16
N LEU A 38 5.31 -14.70 17.99
CA LEU A 38 6.26 -13.60 17.87
C LEU A 38 5.58 -12.26 18.14
N GLU A 39 4.43 -12.06 17.51
CA GLU A 39 3.67 -10.81 17.62
C GLU A 39 2.17 -11.10 17.53
N VAL A 40 1.38 -10.39 18.32
CA VAL A 40 -0.09 -10.41 18.22
C VAL A 40 -0.55 -9.02 17.83
N TYR A 41 -1.23 -8.89 16.70
CA TYR A 41 -1.66 -7.60 16.17
C TYR A 41 -3.06 -7.68 15.58
N CYS A 42 -3.69 -6.52 15.39
CA CYS A 42 -4.98 -6.46 14.74
C CYS A 42 -4.83 -6.55 13.21
N ARG A 43 -5.55 -7.48 12.56
CA ARG A 43 -5.57 -7.63 11.09
C ARG A 43 -5.91 -6.33 10.36
N ASP A 44 -6.82 -5.57 10.96
CA ASP A 44 -7.42 -4.39 10.35
C ASP A 44 -6.50 -3.17 10.52
N CYS A 45 -6.30 -2.69 11.75
CA CYS A 45 -5.48 -1.50 12.02
C CYS A 45 -3.97 -1.76 12.14
N ARG A 46 -3.51 -3.01 12.03
CA ARG A 46 -2.09 -3.42 12.13
C ARG A 46 -1.35 -3.02 13.41
N ARG A 47 -2.04 -2.50 14.42
CA ARG A 47 -1.45 -2.16 15.72
C ARG A 47 -1.30 -3.42 16.59
N PRO A 48 -0.21 -3.52 17.39
CA PRO A 48 0.02 -4.64 18.29
C PRO A 48 -0.99 -4.66 19.43
N TYR A 49 -1.29 -5.85 19.95
CA TYR A 49 -2.32 -6.06 20.97
C TYR A 49 -2.12 -5.20 22.21
N ASP A 50 -0.90 -5.12 22.72
CA ASP A 50 -0.58 -4.42 23.97
C ASP A 50 -0.83 -2.91 23.89
N GLU A 51 -0.80 -2.32 22.69
CA GLU A 51 -1.06 -0.90 22.49
C GLU A 51 -2.54 -0.53 22.44
N VAL A 52 -3.40 -1.46 22.00
CA VAL A 52 -4.82 -1.18 21.69
C VAL A 52 -5.79 -2.02 22.52
N LYS A 53 -5.28 -2.81 23.48
CA LYS A 53 -6.11 -3.60 24.37
C LYS A 53 -7.04 -2.68 25.18
N GLY A 54 -8.35 -2.80 24.94
CA GLY A 54 -9.37 -2.01 25.61
C GLY A 54 -9.82 -0.77 24.83
N GLU A 55 -9.18 -0.49 23.70
CA GLU A 55 -9.61 0.52 22.74
C GLU A 55 -10.50 -0.08 21.64
N ASP A 56 -11.25 0.80 20.97
CA ASP A 56 -12.02 0.44 19.77
C ASP A 56 -11.13 0.50 18.52
N CYS A 57 -11.40 -0.37 17.54
CA CYS A 57 -10.59 -0.46 16.34
C CYS A 57 -10.72 0.79 15.44
N ALA A 58 -9.66 1.61 15.38
CA ALA A 58 -9.61 2.86 14.62
C ALA A 58 -9.76 2.67 13.10
N GLU A 59 -9.36 1.53 12.53
CA GLU A 59 -9.55 1.20 11.10
C GLU A 59 -11.05 1.12 10.71
N LYS A 60 -11.95 0.93 11.68
CA LYS A 60 -13.40 1.01 11.38
C LYS A 60 -13.90 2.45 11.29
N ILE A 61 -13.07 3.42 11.66
CA ILE A 61 -13.36 4.85 11.68
C ILE A 61 -12.60 5.56 10.54
N ASP A 62 -11.27 5.40 10.49
CA ASP A 62 -10.40 6.00 9.47
C ASP A 62 -9.04 5.27 9.33
N ASN A 63 -8.70 4.92 8.09
CA ASN A 63 -7.51 4.11 7.74
C ASN A 63 -6.28 4.97 7.43
N ARG A 64 -6.38 6.30 7.59
CA ARG A 64 -5.28 7.23 7.32
C ARG A 64 -4.00 6.92 8.07
N HIS A 65 -4.11 6.32 9.26
CA HIS A 65 -2.94 5.96 10.07
C HIS A 65 -2.05 4.89 9.42
N LEU A 66 -2.58 4.08 8.48
CA LEU A 66 -1.79 3.11 7.70
C LEU A 66 -1.12 3.73 6.47
N ILE A 67 -1.53 4.94 6.09
CA ILE A 67 -1.01 5.61 4.90
C ILE A 67 0.22 6.42 5.32
N GLY A 68 1.39 6.07 4.77
CA GLY A 68 2.66 6.78 5.01
C GLY A 68 2.70 8.19 4.41
N GLY A 69 1.87 9.09 4.90
CA GLY A 69 1.75 10.49 4.46
C GLY A 69 0.37 10.86 3.94
N ASP A 70 0.19 12.15 3.67
CA ASP A 70 -1.09 12.66 3.16
C ASP A 70 -1.29 12.28 1.68
N GLN A 71 -2.24 11.37 1.41
CA GLN A 71 -2.61 10.98 0.05
C GLN A 71 -3.29 12.08 -0.75
N SER A 72 -3.81 13.12 -0.10
CA SER A 72 -4.40 14.27 -0.80
C SER A 72 -3.34 15.09 -1.55
N VAL A 73 -2.05 14.95 -1.18
CA VAL A 73 -0.94 15.69 -1.77
C VAL A 73 0.04 14.73 -2.45
N ARG A 74 -0.08 14.58 -3.78
CA ARG A 74 0.92 13.85 -4.57
C ARG A 74 2.28 14.58 -4.54
N LYS A 75 3.25 14.06 -3.79
CA LYS A 75 4.64 14.54 -3.82
C LYS A 75 5.28 14.23 -5.18
N LYS A 76 5.24 15.19 -6.11
CA LYS A 76 5.93 15.06 -7.41
C LYS A 76 7.44 14.98 -7.16
N ARG A 77 8.13 14.09 -7.90
CA ARG A 77 9.60 13.96 -7.85
C ARG A 77 10.21 15.32 -8.24
N LYS A 78 11.16 15.82 -7.44
CA LYS A 78 11.92 17.02 -7.79
C LYS A 78 12.76 16.70 -9.03
N LEU A 79 12.68 17.54 -10.06
CA LEU A 79 13.57 17.44 -11.20
C LEU A 79 15.01 17.78 -10.75
N PRO A 80 16.05 17.13 -11.31
CA PRO A 80 17.42 17.56 -11.06
C PRO A 80 17.60 19.01 -11.53
N PRO A 81 18.52 19.78 -10.91
CA PRO A 81 18.86 21.11 -11.38
C PRO A 81 19.39 21.03 -12.83
N SER A 82 19.04 22.02 -13.66
CA SER A 82 19.52 22.06 -15.03
C SER A 82 21.04 22.31 -15.08
N PRO A 83 21.76 21.74 -16.06
CA PRO A 83 23.17 22.07 -16.29
C PRO A 83 23.34 23.56 -16.62
N THR A 84 24.48 24.13 -16.23
CA THR A 84 24.80 25.56 -16.37
C THR A 84 24.61 26.03 -17.82
N GLY A 85 23.83 27.10 -18.02
CA GLY A 85 23.54 27.66 -19.34
C GLY A 85 22.35 27.02 -20.09
N THR A 86 21.59 26.11 -19.47
CA THR A 86 20.41 25.50 -20.10
C THR A 86 19.10 25.90 -19.38
N THR A 87 18.12 26.34 -20.16
CA THR A 87 16.76 26.66 -19.70
C THR A 87 15.86 25.46 -19.97
N ILE A 88 15.29 24.85 -18.93
CA ILE A 88 14.25 23.83 -19.11
C ILE A 88 12.98 24.54 -19.61
N VAL A 89 12.63 24.33 -20.88
CA VAL A 89 11.38 24.83 -21.44
C VAL A 89 10.27 23.84 -21.05
N PRO A 90 9.26 24.25 -20.25
CA PRO A 90 8.15 23.37 -19.93
C PRO A 90 7.40 23.02 -21.21
N GLY A 91 7.20 21.72 -21.45
CA GLY A 91 6.39 21.24 -22.57
C GLY A 91 4.95 21.76 -22.47
N GLY A 92 4.29 21.92 -23.61
CA GLY A 92 2.90 22.37 -23.65
C GLY A 92 1.98 21.50 -22.80
N THR A 93 1.04 22.11 -22.09
CA THR A 93 0.01 21.39 -21.34
C THR A 93 -0.93 20.69 -22.32
N ILE A 94 -0.79 19.37 -22.45
CA ILE A 94 -1.74 18.55 -23.19
C ILE A 94 -3.03 18.49 -22.37
N GLN A 95 -4.10 19.12 -22.86
CA GLN A 95 -5.43 18.88 -22.30
C GLN A 95 -5.80 17.42 -22.56
N ARG A 96 -6.03 16.63 -21.50
CA ARG A 96 -6.42 15.20 -21.60
C ARG A 96 -7.62 14.93 -22.51
N ARG A 97 -8.49 15.93 -22.72
CA ARG A 97 -9.69 15.83 -23.58
C ARG A 97 -9.42 16.11 -25.06
N GLY A 98 -8.22 16.52 -25.46
CA GLY A 98 -7.85 16.75 -26.87
C GLY A 98 -8.56 17.93 -27.57
N ILE A 99 -9.37 18.71 -26.86
CA ILE A 99 -10.26 19.75 -27.43
C ILE A 99 -9.48 20.82 -28.21
N ASN A 100 -8.34 21.26 -27.69
CA ASN A 100 -7.53 22.30 -28.34
C ASN A 100 -6.93 21.85 -29.69
N ALA A 101 -6.72 20.55 -29.92
CA ALA A 101 -6.25 20.05 -31.21
C ALA A 101 -7.35 20.06 -32.28
N TYR A 102 -8.62 19.97 -31.87
CA TYR A 102 -9.78 19.99 -32.77
C TYR A 102 -10.14 21.41 -33.23
N MET A 103 -9.94 22.43 -32.38
CA MET A 103 -10.30 23.82 -32.71
C MET A 103 -9.26 24.58 -33.55
N ALA A 104 -8.01 24.13 -33.59
CA ALA A 104 -6.95 24.79 -34.37
C ALA A 104 -7.04 24.57 -35.89
N GLY A 105 -7.90 23.65 -36.36
CA GLY A 105 -7.93 23.19 -37.75
C GLY A 105 -9.09 23.66 -38.63
N VAL A 106 -10.05 24.45 -38.12
CA VAL A 106 -11.23 24.85 -38.92
C VAL A 106 -11.13 26.30 -39.36
N CYS A 107 -10.46 26.54 -40.49
CA CYS A 107 -10.63 27.77 -41.26
C CYS A 107 -12.03 27.74 -41.87
N ARG A 108 -12.99 28.50 -41.33
CA ARG A 108 -14.30 28.67 -41.99
C ARG A 108 -14.11 29.61 -43.18
N PRO A 109 -14.46 29.21 -44.42
CA PRO A 109 -14.55 30.16 -45.52
C PRO A 109 -15.67 31.17 -45.24
N ARG A 110 -15.44 32.43 -45.63
CA ARG A 110 -16.44 33.51 -45.55
C ARG A 110 -17.62 33.26 -46.47
#